data_AF-A0A955S0Z2-F1
#
_entry.id   AF-A0A955S0Z2-F1
#
_cell.length_a   1.000
_cell.length_b   1.000
_cell.length_c   1.000
_cell.angle_alpha   90.00
_cell.angle_beta   90.00
_cell.angle_gamma   90.00
#
_symmetry.space_group_name_H-M   'P 1'
#
loop_
_entity.id
_entity.type
_entity.pdbx_description
1 polymer ?
#
loop_
_entity_poly.entity_id
_entity_poly.type
_entity_poly.pdbx_seq_one_letter_code
_entity_poly.pdbx_strand_id
1 'polypeptide(L)'
;MNRKILENQYTKESNQSNRVLKATSLLYLKEALVNEQYEDCAELIQAAKNYGASFDEVKQVLDKEAQKIQSELDEDIDEGQDDEVLRRRF
;
A
#
# COMPACT_ATOMS: atom_id res chain seq x y z
N MET A 1 33.27 21.89 25.98
CA MET A 1 32.92 21.82 24.54
C MET A 1 32.64 20.35 24.24
N ASN A 2 31.37 19.94 24.03
CA ASN A 2 30.96 18.60 23.52
C ASN A 2 29.43 18.33 23.55
N ARG A 3 28.59 19.15 24.21
CA ARG A 3 27.13 18.93 24.23
C ARG A 3 26.47 19.00 22.84
N LYS A 4 26.90 19.96 22.00
CA LYS A 4 26.35 20.15 20.65
C LYS A 4 26.62 18.99 19.69
N ILE A 5 27.68 18.19 19.92
CA ILE A 5 28.02 17.04 19.05
C ILE A 5 27.12 15.84 19.39
N LEU A 6 26.89 15.60 20.68
CA LEU A 6 26.00 14.53 21.17
C LEU A 6 24.54 14.74 20.74
N GLU A 7 24.02 15.97 20.85
CA GLU A 7 22.66 16.31 20.41
C GLU A 7 22.47 16.04 18.91
N ASN A 8 23.45 16.42 18.10
CA ASN A 8 23.37 16.29 16.64
C ASN A 8 23.43 14.82 16.17
N GLN A 9 24.20 13.98 16.89
CA GLN A 9 24.26 12.53 16.64
C GLN A 9 22.93 11.85 17.02
N TYR A 10 22.36 12.17 18.19
CA TYR A 10 21.06 11.66 18.62
C TYR A 10 19.92 12.03 17.65
N THR A 11 19.89 13.27 17.17
CA THR A 11 18.87 13.68 16.17
C THR A 11 19.03 12.95 14.84
N LYS A 12 20.26 12.64 14.43
CA LYS A 12 20.51 11.91 13.18
C LYS A 12 20.06 10.45 13.29
N GLU A 13 20.38 9.79 14.40
CA GLU A 13 19.98 8.40 14.67
C GLU A 13 18.46 8.28 14.79
N SER A 14 17.82 9.18 15.54
CA SER A 14 16.36 9.23 15.66
C SER A 14 15.67 9.42 14.30
N ASN A 15 16.19 10.31 13.45
CA ASN A 15 15.67 10.49 12.10
C ASN A 15 15.85 9.24 11.22
N GLN A 16 16.96 8.52 11.35
CA GLN A 16 17.18 7.29 10.61
C GLN A 16 16.24 6.18 11.07
N SER A 17 16.07 5.99 12.39
CA SER A 17 15.12 5.03 12.95
C SER A 17 13.68 5.32 12.51
N ASN A 18 13.26 6.59 12.53
CA ASN A 18 11.94 6.99 12.05
C ASN A 18 11.76 6.67 10.56
N ARG A 19 12.79 6.86 9.72
CA ARG A 19 12.72 6.49 8.30
C ARG A 19 12.54 4.99 8.08
N VAL A 20 13.23 4.16 8.86
CA VAL A 20 13.07 2.70 8.80
C VAL A 20 11.67 2.30 9.24
N LEU A 21 11.21 2.80 10.39
CA LEU A 21 9.89 2.47 10.93
C LEU A 21 8.76 2.92 10.00
N LYS A 22 8.88 4.11 9.41
CA LYS A 22 7.97 4.59 8.35
C LYS A 22 7.90 3.61 7.18
N ALA A 23 9.05 3.20 6.65
CA ALA A 23 9.11 2.28 5.51
C ALA A 23 8.51 0.92 5.87
N THR A 24 8.81 0.39 7.07
CA THR A 24 8.23 -0.86 7.56
C THR A 24 6.72 -0.78 7.73
N SER A 25 6.19 0.30 8.32
CA SER A 25 4.74 0.47 8.47
C SER A 25 4.02 0.55 7.12
N LEU A 26 4.58 1.24 6.13
CA LEU A 26 4.01 1.28 4.77
C LEU A 26 4.11 -0.08 4.06
N LEU A 27 5.18 -0.85 4.29
CA LEU A 27 5.33 -2.21 3.77
C LEU A 27 4.25 -3.13 4.36
N TYR A 28 4.07 -3.10 5.68
CA TYR A 28 3.06 -3.93 6.34
C TYR A 28 1.64 -3.51 5.94
N LEU A 29 1.38 -2.22 5.74
CA LEU A 29 0.10 -1.77 5.17
C LEU A 29 -0.17 -2.43 3.81
N LYS A 30 0.85 -2.48 2.94
CA LYS A 30 0.74 -3.16 1.65
C LYS A 30 0.45 -4.66 1.82
N GLU A 31 1.17 -5.34 2.71
CA GLU A 31 0.97 -6.77 2.96
C GLU A 31 -0.44 -7.06 3.49
N ALA A 32 -0.93 -6.24 4.42
CA ALA A 32 -2.29 -6.35 4.95
C ALA A 32 -3.35 -6.18 3.84
N LEU A 33 -3.16 -5.23 2.91
CA LEU A 33 -4.06 -5.06 1.76
C LEU A 33 -4.06 -6.28 0.83
N VAL A 34 -2.89 -6.86 0.55
CA VAL A 34 -2.76 -8.06 -0.30
C VAL A 34 -3.40 -9.28 0.36
N ASN A 35 -3.35 -9.38 1.68
CA ASN A 35 -3.93 -10.49 2.44
C ASN A 35 -5.38 -10.23 2.88
N GLU A 36 -6.00 -9.14 2.41
CA GLU A 36 -7.37 -8.73 2.77
C GLU A 36 -7.58 -8.50 4.29
N GLN A 37 -6.52 -8.19 5.03
CA GLN A 37 -6.51 -7.91 6.47
C GLN A 37 -6.83 -6.42 6.73
N TYR A 38 -8.05 -6.02 6.39
CA TYR A 38 -8.46 -4.61 6.46
C TYR A 38 -8.56 -4.07 7.90
N GLU A 39 -8.74 -4.96 8.88
CA GLU A 39 -8.76 -4.63 10.31
C GLU A 39 -7.43 -4.00 10.80
N ASP A 40 -6.30 -4.45 10.24
CA ASP A 40 -4.96 -4.01 10.64
C ASP A 40 -4.54 -2.71 9.95
N CYS A 41 -5.19 -2.37 8.82
CA CYS A 41 -4.82 -1.24 7.98
C CYS A 41 -4.86 0.10 8.74
N ALA A 42 -5.84 0.29 9.63
CA ALA A 42 -5.98 1.54 10.39
C ALA A 42 -4.78 1.77 11.34
N GLU A 43 -4.34 0.72 12.03
CA GLU A 43 -3.20 0.79 12.94
C GLU A 43 -1.89 1.02 12.17
N LEU A 44 -1.72 0.34 11.03
CA LEU A 44 -0.54 0.47 10.18
C LEU A 44 -0.43 1.88 9.56
N ILE A 45 -1.56 2.47 9.13
CA ILE A 45 -1.60 3.86 8.67
C ILE A 45 -1.23 4.82 9.80
N GLN A 46 -1.75 4.60 11.01
CA GLN A 46 -1.43 5.45 12.15
C GLN A 46 0.06 5.33 12.54
N ALA A 47 0.62 4.13 12.54
CA ALA A 47 2.04 3.90 12.78
C ALA A 47 2.91 4.62 11.73
N ALA A 48 2.59 4.47 10.44
CA ALA A 48 3.30 5.15 9.36
C ALA A 48 3.29 6.68 9.56
N LYS A 49 2.13 7.27 9.90
CA LYS A 49 1.98 8.70 10.19
C LYS A 49 2.81 9.13 11.40
N ASN A 50 2.85 8.34 12.47
CA ASN A 50 3.66 8.62 13.66
C ASN A 50 5.16 8.71 13.33
N TYR A 51 5.61 7.97 12.31
CA TYR A 51 7.00 8.01 11.82
C TYR A 51 7.22 8.96 10.63
N GLY A 52 6.24 9.82 10.33
CA GLY A 52 6.38 10.88 9.33
C GLY A 52 6.02 10.45 7.90
N ALA A 53 5.18 9.43 7.72
CA ALA A 53 4.52 9.20 6.44
C ALA A 53 3.53 10.33 6.16
N SER A 54 3.66 10.91 4.96
CA SER A 54 2.70 11.86 4.44
C SER A 54 1.42 11.16 3.98
N PHE A 55 0.36 11.95 3.80
CA PHE A 55 -0.88 11.46 3.21
C PHE A 55 -0.66 10.87 1.81
N ASP A 56 0.15 11.52 0.99
CA ASP A 56 0.42 11.07 -0.39
C ASP A 56 1.12 9.71 -0.43
N GLU A 57 2.04 9.44 0.50
CA GLU A 57 2.72 8.15 0.58
C GLU A 57 1.77 7.01 0.97
N VAL A 58 0.85 7.26 1.92
CA VAL A 58 -0.18 6.30 2.29
C VAL A 58 -1.15 6.09 1.12
N LYS A 59 -1.59 7.18 0.48
CA LYS A 59 -2.48 7.14 -0.68
C LYS A 59 -1.87 6.33 -1.82
N GLN A 60 -0.59 6.52 -2.12
CA GLN A 60 0.10 5.75 -3.17
C GLN A 60 0.11 4.24 -2.91
N VAL A 61 0.16 3.80 -1.65
CA VAL A 61 0.06 2.37 -1.30
C VAL A 61 -1.36 1.87 -1.60
N LEU A 62 -2.37 2.60 -1.13
CA LEU A 62 -3.78 2.25 -1.34
C LEU A 62 -4.16 2.21 -2.83
N ASP A 63 -3.79 3.26 -3.58
CA ASP A 63 -4.11 3.38 -5.00
C ASP A 63 -3.47 2.25 -5.83
N LYS A 64 -2.25 1.83 -5.48
CA LYS A 64 -1.55 0.74 -6.19
C LYS A 64 -2.21 -0.61 -6.00
N GLU A 65 -2.64 -0.93 -4.78
CA GLU A 65 -3.30 -2.21 -4.53
C GLU A 65 -4.73 -2.21 -5.08
N ALA A 66 -5.46 -1.10 -4.99
CA ALA A 66 -6.78 -0.97 -5.63
C ALA A 66 -6.74 -1.15 -7.16
N GLN A 67 -5.70 -0.65 -7.84
CA GLN A 67 -5.52 -0.84 -9.28
C GLN A 67 -5.28 -2.30 -9.68
N LYS A 68 -4.56 -3.06 -8.86
CA LYS A 68 -4.32 -4.49 -9.14
C LYS A 68 -5.60 -5.30 -9.07
N ILE A 69 -6.42 -5.04 -8.04
CA ILE A 69 -7.72 -5.70 -7.90
C ILE A 69 -8.59 -5.42 -9.14
N GLN A 70 -8.57 -4.19 -9.66
CA GLN A 70 -9.30 -3.87 -10.88
C GLN A 70 -8.77 -4.61 -12.12
N SER A 71 -7.44 -4.75 -12.28
CA SER A 71 -6.88 -5.47 -13.43
C SER A 71 -7.17 -6.97 -13.40
N GLU A 72 -7.27 -7.58 -12.21
CA GLU A 72 -7.60 -9.01 -12.08
C GLU A 72 -9.07 -9.28 -12.44
N LEU A 73 -9.98 -8.33 -12.17
CA LEU A 73 -11.41 -8.46 -12.51
C LEU A 73 -11.71 -8.32 -14.00
N ASP A 74 -10.83 -7.65 -14.76
CA ASP A 74 -11.02 -7.44 -16.20
C ASP A 74 -10.58 -8.66 -17.05
N GLU A 75 -9.90 -9.65 -16.46
CA GLU A 75 -9.42 -10.86 -17.17
C GLU A 75 -10.46 -12.00 -17.24
N ASP A 76 -11.53 -11.97 -16.44
CA ASP A 76 -12.53 -13.05 -16.35
C ASP A 76 -13.77 -12.87 -17.25
N ILE A 77 -13.81 -11.84 -18.10
CA ILE A 77 -14.91 -11.62 -19.06
C ILE A 77 -14.52 -12.16 -20.46
N ASP A 78 -14.44 -13.48 -20.58
CA ASP A 78 -14.61 -14.18 -21.88
C ASP A 78 -15.91 -14.99 -21.82
N GLU A 79 -17.04 -14.26 -21.77
CA GLU A 79 -18.34 -14.87 -22.01
C GLU A 79 -18.44 -15.21 -23.49
N GLY A 80 -18.38 -16.51 -23.78
CA GLY A 80 -18.55 -17.12 -25.10
C GLY A 80 -19.84 -16.68 -25.80
N GLN A 81 -19.75 -15.58 -26.53
CA GLN A 81 -20.73 -15.19 -27.53
C GLN A 81 -20.30 -15.79 -28.87
N ASP A 82 -20.79 -16.99 -29.20
CA ASP A 82 -20.96 -17.38 -30.61
C ASP A 82 -21.97 -18.52 -30.87
N ASP A 83 -22.77 -18.96 -29.88
CA ASP A 83 -23.79 -20.00 -30.11
C ASP A 83 -25.13 -19.46 -30.68
N GLU A 84 -25.29 -18.14 -30.87
CA GLU A 84 -26.55 -17.57 -31.37
C GLU A 84 -26.61 -17.33 -32.90
N VAL A 85 -25.52 -17.57 -33.65
CA VAL A 85 -25.51 -17.37 -35.12
C VAL A 85 -26.22 -18.51 -35.87
N LEU A 86 -26.46 -19.67 -35.24
CA LEU A 86 -27.09 -20.84 -35.90
C LEU A 86 -28.63 -20.81 -35.96
N ARG A 87 -29.32 -19.87 -35.30
CA ARG A 87 -30.79 -19.81 -35.30
C ARG A 87 -31.43 -18.95 -36.39
N ARG A 88 -30.65 -18.30 -37.26
CA ARG A 88 -31.17 -17.50 -38.39
C ARG A 88 -31.14 -18.20 -39.76
N ARG A 89 -30.86 -19.50 -39.81
CA ARG A 89 -30.74 -20.25 -41.08
C ARG A 89 -31.73 -21.41 -41.27
N PHE A 90 -32.81 -21.43 -40.50
CA PHE A 90 -33.96 -22.30 -40.74
C PHE A 90 -35.23 -21.47 -40.82
#